data_AF-A0A415X0Z4-F1
#
_entry.id   AF-A0A415X0Z4-F1
#
_cell.length_a   1.000
_cell.length_b   1.000
_cell.length_c   1.000
_cell.angle_alpha   90.00
_cell.angle_beta   90.00
_cell.angle_gamma   90.00
#
_symmetry.space_group_name_H-M   'P 1'
#
loop_
_entity.id
_entity.type
_entity.pdbx_description
1 polymer ?
#
loop_
_entity_poly.entity_id
_entity_poly.type
_entity_poly.pdbx_seq_one_letter_code
_entity_poly.pdbx_strand_id
1 'polypeptide(L)'
;MDACNVTDKKIQNRILAKNICILLMLILIFAGFLKCMDFSNQLEVYYYGNNSSSYQGEMAQTFWDTGSGYSEEKSSFYSVFKRLAVFPYKNEGQGLQSVRVDFSASDEEIGIARIQVRSGMFATYTISGADLARSALWQNCSLQVEDDHVWITPTSGDPYLVLDQNNAPDFMARLQSDRWCKIGLLALFIVSLFLLAGLEIWLKPEKSDRVYKLFSWLSIAIVIAVFVMSLFSITYGHPDEDETRGSIDYYLTHWGLPDFDDISLQNAYSNYGTIRLAERSFYYILAGKFGWIGKNIFHISAYYRMFNVLLLVLLVAWILIKGRKDKWMFAFLFATPQLWYLFSYATSDAWDIFIGFFVVTEAIREDGLIAGVWKEGFSWRQFGGMFLYAFLCAQTLMGKKNYLIILLFAFVVLLFKLWDAENKKQLFLKYMMILGMVFGFYAIRAGIDLWRYPEGKGYLYRAEHLKHQSQEIVEMQSLKQQGYTYLQTLTAIDDGLFPTMFNSFVGRYGWMSLYSANIYVYIMLVLYIVNIVSTWRACKERKHIVAIVVTISFLCVGTVYQMWTQDYQAQGRYMLPCILGEVYILSDSHVWSKKTYLVSQTLIVGAGMLSFVLWGIIPLCLELVH
;
A
#
# COMPACT_ATOMS: atom_id res chain seq x y z
N MET A 1 -22.29 29.56 -45.89
CA MET A 1 -22.43 28.54 -44.84
C MET A 1 -21.44 27.37 -45.01
N ASP A 2 -20.92 27.10 -46.21
CA ASP A 2 -20.01 25.97 -46.44
C ASP A 2 -18.57 26.16 -45.92
N ALA A 3 -18.07 27.40 -45.83
CA ALA A 3 -16.71 27.66 -45.34
C ALA A 3 -16.50 27.31 -43.85
N CYS A 4 -17.54 27.46 -43.02
CA CYS A 4 -17.51 27.15 -41.58
C CYS A 4 -17.45 25.64 -41.32
N ASN A 5 -18.21 24.85 -42.10
CA ASN A 5 -18.21 23.38 -42.02
C ASN A 5 -16.86 22.77 -42.45
N VAL A 6 -16.17 23.37 -43.42
CA VAL A 6 -14.84 22.90 -43.87
C VAL A 6 -13.76 23.18 -42.81
N THR A 7 -13.88 24.28 -42.07
CA THR A 7 -12.92 24.62 -40.99
C THR A 7 -13.11 23.69 -39.79
N ASP A 8 -14.34 23.41 -39.39
CA ASP A 8 -14.64 22.47 -38.30
C ASP A 8 -14.18 21.05 -38.62
N LYS A 9 -14.37 20.59 -39.85
CA LYS A 9 -13.92 19.26 -40.30
C LYS A 9 -12.39 19.15 -40.34
N LYS A 10 -11.68 20.22 -40.75
CA LYS A 10 -10.20 20.29 -40.69
C LYS A 10 -9.66 20.29 -39.26
N ILE A 11 -10.34 20.99 -38.35
CA ILE A 11 -9.98 21.04 -36.93
C ILE A 11 -10.23 19.68 -36.28
N GLN A 12 -11.38 19.04 -36.54
CA GLN A 12 -11.68 17.68 -36.09
C GLN A 12 -10.66 16.67 -36.62
N ASN A 13 -10.29 16.75 -37.90
CA ASN A 13 -9.28 15.84 -38.48
C ASN A 13 -7.88 16.05 -37.90
N ARG A 14 -7.48 17.30 -37.58
CA ARG A 14 -6.21 17.57 -36.89
C ARG A 14 -6.21 17.08 -35.45
N ILE A 15 -7.32 17.20 -34.75
CA ILE A 15 -7.51 16.66 -33.39
C ILE A 15 -7.45 15.14 -33.44
N LEU A 16 -8.15 14.51 -34.39
CA LEU A 16 -8.14 13.06 -34.61
C LEU A 16 -6.72 12.55 -34.93
N ALA A 17 -6.00 13.20 -35.84
CA ALA A 17 -4.62 12.85 -36.18
C ALA A 17 -3.67 12.97 -34.97
N LYS A 18 -3.80 14.04 -34.17
CA LYS A 18 -3.02 14.23 -32.94
C LYS A 18 -3.34 13.15 -31.90
N ASN A 19 -4.61 12.76 -31.78
CA ASN A 19 -5.04 11.71 -30.86
C ASN A 19 -4.57 10.32 -31.30
N ILE A 20 -4.58 10.04 -32.59
CA ILE A 20 -4.01 8.82 -33.18
C ILE A 20 -2.51 8.76 -32.91
N CYS A 21 -1.79 9.88 -33.00
CA CYS A 21 -0.35 9.92 -32.71
C CYS A 21 -0.05 9.68 -31.22
N ILE A 22 -0.85 10.21 -30.30
CA ILE A 22 -0.70 9.97 -28.85
C ILE A 22 -1.04 8.51 -28.52
N LEU A 23 -2.09 7.97 -29.12
CA LEU A 23 -2.46 6.56 -29.00
C LEU A 23 -1.36 5.64 -29.52
N LEU A 24 -0.80 5.94 -30.69
CA LEU A 24 0.34 5.21 -31.26
C LEU A 24 1.57 5.32 -30.36
N MET A 25 1.87 6.49 -29.79
CA MET A 25 2.97 6.62 -28.82
C MET A 25 2.74 5.77 -27.57
N LEU A 26 1.53 5.74 -27.01
CA LEU A 26 1.23 4.93 -25.83
C LEU A 26 1.29 3.43 -26.14
N ILE A 27 0.80 3.02 -27.30
CA ILE A 27 0.93 1.63 -27.79
C ILE A 27 2.41 1.27 -28.02
N LEU A 28 3.22 2.19 -28.56
CA LEU A 28 4.64 1.97 -28.79
C LEU A 28 5.45 1.96 -27.48
N ILE A 29 5.08 2.78 -26.49
CA ILE A 29 5.65 2.75 -25.14
C ILE A 29 5.28 1.44 -24.46
N PHE A 30 4.02 1.01 -24.57
CA PHE A 30 3.55 -0.26 -24.03
C PHE A 30 4.19 -1.47 -24.73
N ALA A 31 4.32 -1.44 -26.05
CA ALA A 31 5.02 -2.46 -26.83
C ALA A 31 6.53 -2.47 -26.56
N GLY A 32 7.14 -1.31 -26.37
CA GLY A 32 8.52 -1.17 -25.91
C GLY A 32 8.72 -1.72 -24.50
N PHE A 33 7.77 -1.45 -23.60
CA PHE A 33 7.73 -2.01 -22.25
C PHE A 33 7.63 -3.54 -22.29
N LEU A 34 6.73 -4.10 -23.12
CA LEU A 34 6.63 -5.54 -23.35
C LEU A 34 7.92 -6.12 -23.94
N LYS A 35 8.60 -5.43 -24.86
CA LYS A 35 9.83 -5.92 -25.48
C LYS A 35 11.03 -5.92 -24.52
N CYS A 36 11.05 -5.04 -23.53
CA CYS A 36 12.12 -4.95 -22.52
C CYS A 36 11.94 -5.91 -21.34
N MET A 37 10.83 -6.65 -21.28
CA MET A 37 10.55 -7.60 -20.20
C MET A 37 10.91 -9.02 -20.63
N ASP A 38 11.75 -9.68 -19.85
CA ASP A 38 12.00 -11.11 -20.02
C ASP A 38 10.85 -11.90 -19.38
N PHE A 39 10.07 -12.59 -20.21
CA PHE A 39 8.89 -13.37 -19.79
C PHE A 39 9.21 -14.86 -19.63
N SER A 40 10.49 -15.24 -19.61
CA SER A 40 10.90 -16.62 -19.34
C SER A 40 10.36 -17.11 -18.00
N ASN A 41 10.04 -18.40 -17.91
CA ASN A 41 9.85 -19.03 -16.61
C ASN A 41 11.22 -19.14 -15.93
N GLN A 42 11.28 -19.00 -14.61
CA GLN A 42 12.53 -19.01 -13.85
C GLN A 42 12.34 -19.87 -12.60
N LEU A 43 13.42 -20.48 -12.15
CA LEU A 43 13.52 -21.15 -10.87
C LEU A 43 14.34 -20.28 -9.94
N GLU A 44 13.79 -19.97 -8.76
CA GLU A 44 14.45 -19.19 -7.73
C GLU A 44 14.72 -20.05 -6.50
N VAL A 45 15.97 -20.05 -6.02
CA VAL A 45 16.38 -20.76 -4.80
C VAL A 45 16.78 -19.73 -3.76
N TYR A 46 16.08 -19.74 -2.63
CA TYR A 46 16.30 -18.81 -1.52
C TYR A 46 17.08 -19.52 -0.41
N TYR A 47 18.27 -19.01 -0.11
CA TYR A 47 19.16 -19.53 0.92
C TYR A 47 18.85 -18.94 2.30
N TYR A 48 19.08 -19.72 3.34
CA TYR A 48 18.89 -19.36 4.75
C TYR A 48 20.22 -19.42 5.52
N GLY A 49 20.48 -18.41 6.37
CA GLY A 49 21.70 -18.37 7.18
C GLY A 49 21.69 -17.22 8.19
N ASN A 50 22.62 -17.25 9.15
CA ASN A 50 22.62 -16.32 10.29
C ASN A 50 22.98 -14.86 9.91
N ASN A 51 23.71 -14.63 8.81
CA ASN A 51 24.05 -13.29 8.31
C ASN A 51 23.77 -13.12 6.80
N SER A 52 23.48 -11.91 6.33
CA SER A 52 23.07 -11.66 4.93
C SER A 52 24.14 -11.98 3.88
N SER A 53 25.41 -12.09 4.31
CA SER A 53 26.59 -12.40 3.49
C SER A 53 26.91 -13.89 3.36
N SER A 54 26.19 -14.78 4.07
CA SER A 54 26.63 -16.17 4.30
C SER A 54 26.81 -17.06 3.07
N TYR A 55 26.36 -16.62 1.88
CA TYR A 55 26.48 -17.39 0.62
C TYR A 55 26.81 -16.48 -0.59
N GLN A 56 27.24 -15.24 -0.33
CA GLN A 56 27.41 -14.27 -1.41
C GLN A 56 28.60 -14.64 -2.31
N GLY A 57 28.34 -14.80 -3.60
CA GLY A 57 29.37 -15.13 -4.59
C GLY A 57 29.56 -16.63 -4.81
N GLU A 58 28.88 -17.50 -4.05
CA GLU A 58 28.88 -18.94 -4.30
C GLU A 58 28.23 -19.29 -5.64
N MET A 59 28.70 -20.36 -6.26
CA MET A 59 28.18 -20.82 -7.55
C MET A 59 27.17 -21.94 -7.32
N ALA A 60 25.98 -21.76 -7.86
CA ALA A 60 24.94 -22.79 -7.93
C ALA A 60 24.63 -23.11 -9.39
N GLN A 61 24.24 -24.36 -9.66
CA GLN A 61 23.95 -24.83 -11.02
C GLN A 61 22.60 -25.57 -11.03
N THR A 62 21.88 -25.47 -12.14
CA THR A 62 20.68 -26.26 -12.38
C THR A 62 20.78 -26.99 -13.71
N PHE A 63 20.33 -28.24 -13.73
CA PHE A 63 20.23 -29.06 -14.93
C PHE A 63 18.78 -29.31 -15.28
N TRP A 64 18.47 -29.16 -16.57
CA TRP A 64 17.12 -29.30 -17.11
C TRP A 64 17.04 -30.58 -17.93
N ASP A 65 16.29 -31.58 -17.46
CA ASP A 65 16.09 -32.83 -18.20
C ASP A 65 14.74 -32.86 -18.91
N THR A 66 14.79 -32.99 -20.23
CA THR A 66 13.63 -33.13 -21.12
C THR A 66 13.42 -34.59 -21.58
N GLY A 67 14.03 -35.56 -20.90
CA GLY A 67 13.96 -37.00 -21.21
C GLY A 67 15.24 -37.56 -21.86
N SER A 68 16.33 -36.80 -21.88
CA SER A 68 17.64 -37.20 -22.42
C SER A 68 18.71 -37.40 -21.36
N GLY A 69 18.36 -37.20 -20.08
CA GLY A 69 19.30 -37.14 -18.97
C GLY A 69 19.91 -35.74 -18.78
N TYR A 70 20.59 -35.55 -17.66
CA TYR A 70 21.29 -34.31 -17.32
C TYR A 70 22.55 -34.15 -18.19
N SER A 71 22.81 -32.93 -18.66
CA SER A 71 23.99 -32.59 -19.45
C SER A 71 24.42 -31.15 -19.19
N GLU A 72 25.73 -30.88 -19.27
CA GLU A 72 26.28 -29.53 -19.10
C GLU A 72 25.71 -28.53 -20.10
N GLU A 73 25.43 -28.98 -21.33
CA GLU A 73 24.83 -28.16 -22.38
C GLU A 73 23.41 -27.68 -22.02
N LYS A 74 22.68 -28.46 -21.21
CA LYS A 74 21.33 -28.14 -20.70
C LYS A 74 21.38 -27.72 -19.23
N SER A 75 22.35 -26.88 -18.87
CA SER A 75 22.49 -26.36 -17.51
C SER A 75 22.50 -24.83 -17.45
N SER A 76 22.14 -24.28 -16.29
CA SER A 76 22.15 -22.85 -15.99
C SER A 76 22.98 -22.61 -14.73
N PHE A 77 23.99 -21.73 -14.83
CA PHE A 77 24.79 -21.30 -13.68
C PHE A 77 24.31 -19.96 -13.14
N TYR A 78 24.39 -19.79 -11.83
CA TYR A 78 24.13 -18.51 -11.19
C TYR A 78 25.04 -18.30 -9.98
N SER A 79 25.58 -17.09 -9.84
CA SER A 79 26.30 -16.69 -8.65
C SER A 79 25.32 -16.11 -7.63
N VAL A 80 25.24 -16.72 -6.45
CA VAL A 80 24.28 -16.37 -5.41
C VAL A 80 24.47 -14.90 -4.99
N PHE A 81 23.40 -14.12 -5.09
CA PHE A 81 23.39 -12.71 -4.73
C PHE A 81 22.28 -12.43 -3.72
N LYS A 82 22.64 -11.84 -2.57
CA LYS A 82 21.69 -11.57 -1.46
C LYS A 82 20.81 -12.79 -1.10
N ARG A 83 21.43 -13.98 -1.01
CA ARG A 83 20.78 -15.28 -0.70
C ARG A 83 19.79 -15.78 -1.77
N LEU A 84 19.91 -15.31 -3.00
CA LEU A 84 19.05 -15.74 -4.10
C LEU A 84 19.89 -16.27 -5.26
N ALA A 85 19.52 -17.43 -5.78
CA ALA A 85 19.95 -17.91 -7.10
C ALA A 85 18.75 -17.95 -8.06
N VAL A 86 18.92 -17.43 -9.28
CA VAL A 86 17.85 -17.34 -10.29
C VAL A 86 18.27 -18.07 -11.56
N PHE A 87 17.49 -19.08 -11.95
CA PHE A 87 17.79 -19.91 -13.10
C PHE A 87 16.68 -19.81 -14.15
N PRO A 88 16.94 -19.20 -15.32
CA PRO A 88 15.94 -19.11 -16.37
C PRO A 88 15.71 -20.48 -17.01
N TYR A 89 14.44 -20.85 -17.15
CA TYR A 89 13.97 -22.02 -17.88
C TYR A 89 13.32 -21.59 -19.21
N LYS A 90 13.81 -22.17 -20.31
CA LYS A 90 13.23 -22.02 -21.64
C LYS A 90 12.51 -23.30 -22.01
N ASN A 91 11.20 -23.23 -22.19
CA ASN A 91 10.43 -24.38 -22.66
C ASN A 91 10.67 -24.58 -24.17
N GLU A 92 11.50 -25.56 -24.51
CA GLU A 92 11.81 -25.93 -25.90
C GLU A 92 10.76 -26.88 -26.53
N GLY A 93 9.62 -27.09 -25.86
CA GLY A 93 8.49 -27.85 -26.37
C GLY A 93 8.56 -29.37 -26.13
N GLN A 94 9.67 -29.89 -25.62
CA GLN A 94 9.83 -31.33 -25.32
C GLN A 94 9.26 -31.77 -23.96
N GLY A 95 8.78 -30.83 -23.13
CA GLY A 95 8.26 -31.11 -21.79
C GLY A 95 9.38 -31.41 -20.80
N LEU A 96 9.38 -30.71 -19.67
CA LEU A 96 10.38 -30.92 -18.61
C LEU A 96 10.00 -32.16 -17.80
N GLN A 97 10.94 -33.08 -17.67
CA GLN A 97 10.78 -34.34 -16.93
C GLN A 97 11.31 -34.22 -15.51
N SER A 98 12.49 -33.61 -15.35
CA SER A 98 13.07 -33.35 -14.04
C SER A 98 14.00 -32.13 -14.04
N VAL A 99 14.23 -31.59 -12.85
CA VAL A 99 15.16 -30.51 -12.56
C VAL A 99 16.09 -30.97 -11.46
N ARG A 100 17.39 -30.89 -11.71
CA ARG A 100 18.43 -31.11 -10.70
C ARG A 100 19.03 -29.76 -10.31
N VAL A 101 19.13 -29.50 -9.00
CA VAL A 101 19.74 -28.29 -8.44
C VAL A 101 20.97 -28.71 -7.66
N ASP A 102 22.11 -28.21 -8.10
CA ASP A 102 23.41 -28.46 -7.49
C ASP A 102 23.81 -27.28 -6.65
N PHE A 103 24.16 -27.58 -5.41
CA PHE A 103 24.61 -26.58 -4.46
C PHE A 103 26.11 -26.37 -4.59
N SER A 104 26.59 -25.26 -4.04
CA SER A 104 28.01 -24.95 -3.93
C SER A 104 28.82 -26.20 -3.53
N ALA A 105 29.96 -26.43 -4.17
CA ALA A 105 30.88 -27.53 -3.85
C ALA A 105 31.64 -27.32 -2.50
N SER A 106 31.13 -26.45 -1.64
CA SER A 106 31.63 -26.24 -0.28
C SER A 106 31.25 -27.41 0.62
N ASP A 107 32.18 -27.84 1.48
CA ASP A 107 31.93 -28.81 2.55
C ASP A 107 31.14 -28.19 3.74
N GLU A 108 30.66 -26.96 3.59
CA GLU A 108 29.90 -26.23 4.61
C GLU A 108 28.41 -26.58 4.57
N GLU A 109 27.74 -26.40 5.70
CA GLU A 109 26.30 -26.62 5.83
C GLU A 109 25.50 -25.53 5.10
N ILE A 110 24.53 -25.94 4.28
CA ILE A 110 23.76 -25.04 3.41
C ILE A 110 22.31 -25.02 3.87
N GLY A 111 21.82 -23.83 4.24
CA GLY A 111 20.41 -23.63 4.56
C GLY A 111 19.59 -23.22 3.33
N ILE A 112 18.46 -23.87 3.09
CA ILE A 112 17.46 -23.47 2.08
C ILE A 112 16.17 -23.06 2.78
N ALA A 113 15.75 -21.83 2.53
CA ALA A 113 14.49 -21.30 3.02
C ALA A 113 13.31 -21.82 2.19
N ARG A 114 13.45 -21.80 0.86
CA ARG A 114 12.41 -22.20 -0.09
C ARG A 114 12.94 -22.26 -1.51
N ILE A 115 12.18 -22.91 -2.38
CA ILE A 115 12.33 -22.85 -3.84
C ILE A 115 11.04 -22.31 -4.44
N GLN A 116 11.17 -21.45 -5.45
CA GLN A 116 10.06 -20.75 -6.08
C GLN A 116 10.12 -20.85 -7.61
N VAL A 117 8.99 -21.09 -8.25
CA VAL A 117 8.82 -21.00 -9.70
C VAL A 117 8.32 -19.61 -10.04
N ARG A 118 8.91 -18.95 -11.04
CA ARG A 118 8.42 -17.73 -11.67
C ARG A 118 8.08 -17.93 -13.14
N SER A 119 7.16 -17.11 -13.62
CA SER A 119 6.71 -16.94 -14.99
C SER A 119 6.70 -15.45 -15.30
N GLY A 120 7.77 -14.94 -15.92
CA GLY A 120 8.03 -13.51 -16.06
C GLY A 120 8.13 -12.80 -14.70
N MET A 121 7.27 -11.80 -14.45
CA MET A 121 7.25 -11.09 -13.16
C MET A 121 6.51 -11.83 -12.05
N PHE A 122 5.92 -12.99 -12.34
CA PHE A 122 5.04 -13.67 -11.40
C PHE A 122 5.72 -14.95 -10.91
N ALA A 123 6.14 -15.05 -9.66
CA ALA A 123 6.09 -16.33 -8.98
C ALA A 123 4.74 -17.04 -9.19
N THR A 124 4.74 -18.34 -9.28
CA THR A 124 3.54 -19.14 -9.54
C THR A 124 3.45 -20.31 -8.59
N TYR A 125 4.55 -20.63 -7.90
CA TYR A 125 4.60 -21.73 -6.95
C TYR A 125 5.76 -21.53 -5.98
N THR A 126 5.55 -21.88 -4.73
CA THR A 126 6.59 -21.84 -3.70
C THR A 126 6.55 -23.13 -2.90
N ILE A 127 7.71 -23.74 -2.66
CA ILE A 127 7.88 -24.89 -1.76
C ILE A 127 8.78 -24.43 -0.61
N SER A 128 8.29 -24.52 0.62
CA SER A 128 9.07 -24.22 1.82
C SER A 128 10.24 -25.21 1.97
N GLY A 129 11.25 -24.86 2.76
CA GLY A 129 12.37 -25.77 3.07
C GLY A 129 11.88 -27.08 3.72
N ALA A 130 10.94 -26.98 4.67
CA ALA A 130 10.34 -28.14 5.33
C ALA A 130 9.52 -29.04 4.39
N ASP A 131 8.86 -28.47 3.38
CA ASP A 131 8.15 -29.24 2.34
C ASP A 131 9.13 -29.82 1.30
N LEU A 132 10.21 -29.10 0.99
CA LEU A 132 11.30 -29.56 0.12
C LEU A 132 11.97 -30.82 0.69
N ALA A 133 12.24 -30.84 1.98
CA ALA A 133 12.79 -32.01 2.66
C ALA A 133 11.96 -33.28 2.46
N ARG A 134 10.63 -33.14 2.27
CA ARG A 134 9.69 -34.25 2.05
C ARG A 134 9.42 -34.57 0.58
N SER A 135 9.50 -33.58 -0.30
CA SER A 135 9.08 -33.68 -1.70
C SER A 135 10.23 -33.85 -2.69
N ALA A 136 11.44 -33.38 -2.37
CA ALA A 136 12.60 -33.54 -3.25
C ALA A 136 13.32 -34.88 -3.02
N LEU A 137 13.99 -35.37 -4.06
CA LEU A 137 14.96 -36.46 -3.95
C LEU A 137 16.33 -35.88 -3.66
N TRP A 138 16.92 -36.25 -2.54
CA TRP A 138 18.19 -35.72 -2.06
C TRP A 138 19.31 -36.74 -2.26
N GLN A 139 20.49 -36.29 -2.69
CA GLN A 139 21.66 -37.13 -2.92
C GLN A 139 22.91 -36.45 -2.36
N ASN A 140 23.87 -37.28 -1.91
CA ASN A 140 25.16 -36.84 -1.38
C ASN A 140 25.09 -35.85 -0.21
N CYS A 141 23.98 -35.84 0.53
CA CYS A 141 23.77 -34.97 1.69
C CYS A 141 22.86 -35.61 2.75
N SER A 142 22.98 -35.12 3.99
CA SER A 142 22.03 -35.35 5.08
C SER A 142 21.21 -34.09 5.35
N LEU A 143 20.00 -34.27 5.87
CA LEU A 143 19.03 -33.19 6.06
C LEU A 143 18.68 -33.00 7.53
N GLN A 144 18.56 -31.75 7.95
CA GLN A 144 17.96 -31.35 9.21
C GLN A 144 16.90 -30.27 8.93
N VAL A 145 15.69 -30.46 9.45
CA VAL A 145 14.58 -29.52 9.26
C VAL A 145 14.39 -28.73 10.55
N GLU A 146 14.40 -27.41 10.45
CA GLU A 146 14.14 -26.48 11.55
C GLU A 146 13.14 -25.45 11.10
N ASP A 147 12.02 -25.33 11.83
CA ASP A 147 10.86 -24.52 11.46
C ASP A 147 10.39 -24.80 10.01
N ASP A 148 10.55 -23.81 9.11
CA ASP A 148 10.19 -23.87 7.69
C ASP A 148 11.41 -23.96 6.76
N HIS A 149 12.60 -24.26 7.30
CA HIS A 149 13.86 -24.31 6.57
C HIS A 149 14.44 -25.72 6.56
N VAL A 150 15.25 -26.03 5.54
CA VAL A 150 16.03 -27.27 5.46
C VAL A 150 17.52 -26.94 5.44
N TRP A 151 18.24 -27.50 6.40
CA TRP A 151 19.68 -27.51 6.46
C TRP A 151 20.21 -28.77 5.79
N ILE A 152 21.23 -28.58 4.96
CA ILE A 152 21.84 -29.60 4.12
C ILE A 152 23.30 -29.72 4.54
N THR A 153 23.69 -30.87 5.06
CA THR A 153 25.10 -31.19 5.34
C THR A 153 25.64 -32.10 4.23
N PRO A 154 26.62 -31.65 3.43
CA PRO A 154 27.23 -32.50 2.40
C PRO A 154 27.87 -33.75 3.01
N THR A 155 27.56 -34.93 2.48
CA THR A 155 28.17 -36.21 2.93
C THR A 155 29.25 -36.72 1.98
N SER A 156 29.25 -36.23 0.74
CA SER A 156 30.28 -36.48 -0.29
C SER A 156 30.33 -35.29 -1.25
N GLY A 157 31.31 -35.25 -2.15
CA GLY A 157 31.36 -34.23 -3.20
C GLY A 157 30.09 -34.27 -4.08
N ASP A 158 29.64 -33.09 -4.49
CA ASP A 158 28.47 -32.86 -5.36
C ASP A 158 27.10 -33.13 -4.69
N PRO A 159 26.70 -32.36 -3.65
CA PRO A 159 25.37 -32.43 -3.05
C PRO A 159 24.31 -31.78 -3.96
N TYR A 160 23.22 -32.49 -4.20
CA TYR A 160 22.14 -31.99 -5.07
C TYR A 160 20.76 -32.48 -4.65
N LEU A 161 19.74 -31.77 -5.13
CA LEU A 161 18.35 -32.21 -5.08
C LEU A 161 17.77 -32.40 -6.48
N VAL A 162 16.75 -33.24 -6.58
CA VAL A 162 15.97 -33.49 -7.80
C VAL A 162 14.48 -33.31 -7.55
N LEU A 163 13.84 -32.53 -8.41
CA LEU A 163 12.40 -32.36 -8.52
C LEU A 163 11.95 -32.90 -9.88
N ASP A 164 11.04 -33.86 -9.89
CA ASP A 164 10.50 -34.53 -11.06
C ASP A 164 8.96 -34.60 -11.02
N GLN A 165 8.36 -35.18 -12.06
CA GLN A 165 6.90 -35.28 -12.19
C GLN A 165 6.25 -36.19 -11.14
N ASN A 166 6.99 -37.10 -10.51
CA ASN A 166 6.45 -38.03 -9.52
C ASN A 166 6.48 -37.43 -8.12
N ASN A 167 7.56 -36.73 -7.77
CA ASN A 167 7.77 -36.21 -6.42
C ASN A 167 7.30 -34.76 -6.24
N ALA A 168 7.25 -33.97 -7.32
CA ALA A 168 6.83 -32.57 -7.32
C ALA A 168 6.00 -32.20 -8.57
N PRO A 169 4.86 -32.89 -8.83
CA PRO A 169 4.05 -32.70 -10.04
C PRO A 169 3.56 -31.26 -10.23
N ASP A 170 3.14 -30.60 -9.15
CA ASP A 170 2.64 -29.22 -9.19
C ASP A 170 3.73 -28.20 -9.53
N PHE A 171 4.93 -28.40 -8.98
CA PHE A 171 6.11 -27.59 -9.31
C PHE A 171 6.45 -27.71 -10.80
N MET A 172 6.53 -28.93 -11.30
CA MET A 172 6.86 -29.22 -12.70
C MET A 172 5.80 -28.64 -13.65
N ALA A 173 4.51 -28.79 -13.32
CA ALA A 173 3.42 -28.25 -14.12
C ALA A 173 3.47 -26.71 -14.19
N ARG A 174 3.80 -26.03 -13.09
CA ARG A 174 3.85 -24.57 -13.01
C ARG A 174 5.10 -24.00 -13.67
N LEU A 175 6.25 -24.65 -13.55
CA LEU A 175 7.50 -24.25 -14.20
C LEU A 175 7.42 -24.36 -15.74
N GLN A 176 6.57 -25.25 -16.25
CA GLN A 176 6.33 -25.42 -17.68
C GLN A 176 5.19 -24.54 -18.22
N SER A 177 4.36 -23.95 -17.36
CA SER A 177 3.18 -23.18 -17.76
C SER A 177 3.50 -21.69 -17.94
N ASP A 178 3.09 -21.12 -19.06
CA ASP A 178 3.14 -19.67 -19.33
C ASP A 178 1.77 -18.98 -19.16
N ARG A 179 0.76 -19.73 -18.70
CA ARG A 179 -0.64 -19.26 -18.58
C ARG A 179 -0.78 -18.07 -17.64
N TRP A 180 0.04 -18.00 -16.59
CA TRP A 180 0.00 -16.93 -15.61
C TRP A 180 0.59 -15.62 -16.14
N CYS A 181 1.65 -15.70 -16.94
CA CYS A 181 2.14 -14.58 -17.73
C CYS A 181 1.05 -14.05 -18.68
N LYS A 182 0.33 -14.94 -19.36
CA LYS A 182 -0.79 -14.59 -20.24
C LYS A 182 -1.98 -13.96 -19.49
N ILE A 183 -2.30 -14.42 -18.28
CA ILE A 183 -3.33 -13.82 -17.42
C ILE A 183 -2.91 -12.42 -16.96
N GLY A 184 -1.65 -12.23 -16.57
CA GLY A 184 -1.11 -10.91 -16.23
C GLY A 184 -1.16 -9.94 -17.42
N LEU A 185 -0.85 -10.42 -18.63
CA LEU A 185 -1.01 -9.66 -19.87
C LEU A 185 -2.48 -9.35 -20.20
N LEU A 186 -3.41 -10.24 -19.88
CA LEU A 186 -4.85 -10.01 -20.02
C LEU A 186 -5.36 -8.96 -19.02
N ALA A 187 -4.91 -9.02 -17.77
CA ALA A 187 -5.23 -8.02 -16.75
C ALA A 187 -4.69 -6.63 -17.17
N LEU A 188 -3.47 -6.59 -17.69
CA LEU A 188 -2.87 -5.39 -18.28
C LEU A 188 -3.70 -4.83 -19.44
N PHE A 189 -4.15 -5.72 -20.31
CA PHE A 189 -4.99 -5.37 -21.45
C PHE A 189 -6.34 -4.81 -20.99
N ILE A 190 -6.98 -5.42 -19.98
CA ILE A 190 -8.24 -4.94 -19.41
C ILE A 190 -8.07 -3.57 -18.75
N VAL A 191 -7.00 -3.35 -17.96
CA VAL A 191 -6.68 -2.04 -17.38
C VAL A 191 -6.44 -1.01 -18.49
N SER A 192 -5.71 -1.39 -19.55
CA SER A 192 -5.49 -0.54 -20.71
C SER A 192 -6.78 -0.20 -21.45
N LEU A 193 -7.73 -1.14 -21.56
CA LEU A 193 -9.06 -0.90 -22.14
C LEU A 193 -9.89 0.07 -21.30
N PHE A 194 -9.84 -0.01 -19.97
CA PHE A 194 -10.52 0.95 -19.11
C PHE A 194 -9.92 2.37 -19.23
N LEU A 195 -8.59 2.46 -19.35
CA LEU A 195 -7.91 3.73 -19.61
C LEU A 195 -8.26 4.29 -21.00
N LEU A 196 -8.34 3.44 -22.01
CA LEU A 196 -8.74 3.81 -23.38
C LEU A 196 -10.20 4.22 -23.49
N ALA A 197 -11.12 3.52 -22.80
CA ALA A 197 -12.54 3.88 -22.73
C ALA A 197 -12.73 5.24 -22.04
N GLY A 198 -11.94 5.50 -20.99
CA GLY A 198 -11.89 6.81 -20.35
C GLY A 198 -11.39 7.92 -21.28
N LEU A 199 -10.43 7.61 -22.14
CA LEU A 199 -9.87 8.52 -23.14
C LEU A 199 -10.87 8.77 -24.31
N GLU A 200 -11.63 7.77 -24.73
CA GLU A 200 -12.67 7.92 -25.76
C GLU A 200 -13.82 8.83 -25.28
N ILE A 201 -14.22 8.72 -24.01
CA ILE A 201 -15.20 9.62 -23.38
C ILE A 201 -14.68 11.05 -23.33
N TRP A 202 -13.39 11.25 -23.08
CA TRP A 202 -12.75 12.58 -23.10
C TRP A 202 -12.86 13.25 -24.48
N LEU A 203 -12.87 12.44 -25.55
CA LEU A 203 -12.90 12.88 -26.95
C LEU A 203 -14.31 13.10 -27.55
N LYS A 204 -15.40 12.56 -26.97
CA LYS A 204 -16.77 12.68 -27.53
C LYS A 204 -17.43 14.03 -27.22
N PRO A 205 -17.96 14.78 -28.21
CA PRO A 205 -18.39 16.18 -28.09
C PRO A 205 -19.74 16.43 -27.35
N GLU A 206 -20.06 15.71 -26.26
CA GLU A 206 -21.30 15.94 -25.49
C GLU A 206 -21.15 16.92 -24.32
N LYS A 207 -22.25 17.64 -24.01
CA LYS A 207 -22.43 18.70 -22.98
C LYS A 207 -22.42 18.22 -21.51
N SER A 208 -22.25 16.91 -21.28
CA SER A 208 -22.08 16.36 -19.93
C SER A 208 -20.66 16.64 -19.42
N ASP A 209 -20.50 16.85 -18.10
CA ASP A 209 -19.19 17.00 -17.45
C ASP A 209 -18.33 15.72 -17.62
N ARG A 210 -17.53 15.67 -18.69
CA ARG A 210 -16.75 14.49 -19.09
C ARG A 210 -15.67 14.14 -18.10
N VAL A 211 -15.07 15.16 -17.47
CA VAL A 211 -14.03 14.98 -16.45
C VAL A 211 -14.61 14.28 -15.24
N TYR A 212 -15.77 14.73 -14.76
CA TYR A 212 -16.48 14.05 -13.68
C TYR A 212 -16.80 12.59 -14.05
N LYS A 213 -17.35 12.31 -15.25
CA LYS A 213 -17.65 10.94 -15.68
C LYS A 213 -16.42 10.03 -15.71
N LEU A 214 -15.32 10.51 -16.30
CA LEU A 214 -14.05 9.78 -16.34
C LEU A 214 -13.55 9.46 -14.93
N PHE A 215 -13.49 10.47 -14.07
CA PHE A 215 -13.00 10.31 -12.70
C PHE A 215 -13.91 9.41 -11.87
N SER A 216 -15.21 9.43 -12.09
CA SER A 216 -16.14 8.48 -11.46
C SER A 216 -15.83 7.04 -11.83
N TRP A 217 -15.61 6.74 -13.12
CA TRP A 217 -15.24 5.39 -13.56
C TRP A 217 -13.91 4.92 -13.00
N LEU A 218 -12.89 5.80 -13.00
CA LEU A 218 -11.60 5.50 -12.39
C LEU A 218 -11.72 5.22 -10.89
N SER A 219 -12.57 5.97 -10.19
CA SER A 219 -12.83 5.75 -8.75
C SER A 219 -13.47 4.39 -8.49
N ILE A 220 -14.43 3.98 -9.32
CA ILE A 220 -15.05 2.65 -9.23
C ILE A 220 -14.03 1.54 -9.52
N ALA A 221 -13.16 1.74 -10.53
CA ALA A 221 -12.10 0.77 -10.83
C ALA A 221 -11.12 0.58 -9.65
N ILE A 222 -10.80 1.65 -8.93
CA ILE A 222 -10.00 1.59 -7.69
C ILE A 222 -10.70 0.75 -6.62
N VAL A 223 -12.00 0.97 -6.39
CA VAL A 223 -12.78 0.17 -5.42
C VAL A 223 -12.73 -1.32 -5.79
N ILE A 224 -12.93 -1.66 -7.06
CA ILE A 224 -12.90 -3.05 -7.54
C ILE A 224 -11.52 -3.65 -7.31
N ALA A 225 -10.44 -2.94 -7.68
CA ALA A 225 -9.08 -3.42 -7.50
C ALA A 225 -8.74 -3.66 -6.01
N VAL A 226 -9.11 -2.73 -5.14
CA VAL A 226 -8.92 -2.86 -3.68
C VAL A 226 -9.73 -4.04 -3.14
N PHE A 227 -10.98 -4.20 -3.58
CA PHE A 227 -11.82 -5.33 -3.18
C PHE A 227 -11.22 -6.69 -3.59
N VAL A 228 -10.75 -6.79 -4.83
CA VAL A 228 -10.06 -7.99 -5.33
C VAL A 228 -8.82 -8.30 -4.50
N MET A 229 -7.97 -7.29 -4.25
CA MET A 229 -6.80 -7.49 -3.39
C MET A 229 -7.22 -7.96 -1.99
N SER A 230 -8.22 -7.32 -1.39
CA SER A 230 -8.65 -7.64 -0.02
C SER A 230 -9.15 -9.07 0.12
N LEU A 231 -9.93 -9.55 -0.85
CA LEU A 231 -10.54 -10.87 -0.79
C LEU A 231 -9.57 -12.00 -1.11
N PHE A 232 -8.70 -11.81 -2.10
CA PHE A 232 -7.93 -12.90 -2.69
C PHE A 232 -6.47 -12.91 -2.29
N SER A 233 -5.95 -11.85 -1.67
CA SER A 233 -4.58 -11.85 -1.19
C SER A 233 -4.37 -12.85 -0.07
N ILE A 234 -3.18 -13.45 -0.03
CA ILE A 234 -2.75 -14.36 1.02
C ILE A 234 -2.93 -13.72 2.40
N THR A 235 -3.28 -14.54 3.38
CA THR A 235 -3.41 -14.10 4.78
C THR A 235 -2.03 -13.72 5.31
N TYR A 236 -1.92 -12.60 6.04
CA TYR A 236 -0.65 -12.07 6.56
C TYR A 236 0.34 -11.58 5.48
N GLY A 237 -0.10 -11.52 4.22
CA GLY A 237 0.69 -10.99 3.12
C GLY A 237 0.86 -9.47 3.17
N HIS A 238 0.20 -8.77 4.08
CA HIS A 238 0.26 -7.31 4.19
C HIS A 238 0.83 -6.87 5.54
N PRO A 239 1.45 -5.68 5.60
CA PRO A 239 1.97 -5.12 6.84
C PRO A 239 0.91 -5.04 7.95
N ASP A 240 1.34 -5.28 9.19
CA ASP A 240 0.55 -5.11 10.42
C ASP A 240 -0.72 -6.00 10.52
N GLU A 241 -0.97 -6.93 9.58
CA GLU A 241 -2.19 -7.74 9.58
C GLU A 241 -2.29 -8.69 10.75
N ASP A 242 -1.16 -9.24 11.19
CA ASP A 242 -1.08 -10.26 12.24
C ASP A 242 -1.63 -9.68 13.55
N GLU A 243 -1.06 -8.55 13.96
CA GLU A 243 -1.45 -7.80 15.16
C GLU A 243 -2.87 -7.21 15.05
N THR A 244 -3.24 -6.76 13.85
CA THR A 244 -4.53 -6.12 13.60
C THR A 244 -5.65 -7.15 13.61
N ARG A 245 -5.44 -8.33 13.02
CA ARG A 245 -6.42 -9.41 12.97
C ARG A 245 -6.73 -9.93 14.37
N GLY A 246 -5.72 -10.22 15.20
CA GLY A 246 -5.96 -10.68 16.57
C GLY A 246 -6.78 -9.66 17.38
N SER A 247 -6.50 -8.37 17.18
CA SER A 247 -7.27 -7.29 17.82
C SER A 247 -8.72 -7.18 17.29
N ILE A 248 -8.95 -7.45 16.01
CA ILE A 248 -10.29 -7.51 15.41
C ILE A 248 -11.07 -8.73 15.92
N ASP A 249 -10.39 -9.87 16.05
CA ASP A 249 -10.98 -11.14 16.48
C ASP A 249 -11.57 -11.04 17.90
N TYR A 250 -10.91 -10.33 18.81
CA TYR A 250 -11.46 -10.01 20.14
C TYR A 250 -12.85 -9.36 20.05
N TYR A 251 -13.01 -8.37 19.17
CA TYR A 251 -14.24 -7.60 19.03
C TYR A 251 -15.34 -8.31 18.22
N LEU A 252 -15.09 -9.49 17.67
CA LEU A 252 -16.14 -10.33 17.08
C LEU A 252 -17.21 -10.66 18.14
N THR A 253 -16.79 -10.97 19.37
CA THR A 253 -17.66 -11.42 20.46
C THR A 253 -17.78 -10.38 21.58
N HIS A 254 -16.78 -9.53 21.80
CA HIS A 254 -16.77 -8.55 22.91
C HIS A 254 -17.31 -7.18 22.52
N TRP A 255 -18.00 -6.49 23.43
CA TRP A 255 -18.51 -5.12 23.22
C TRP A 255 -17.84 -4.07 24.11
N GLY A 256 -17.18 -4.51 25.20
CA GLY A 256 -16.51 -3.64 26.17
C GLY A 256 -15.06 -3.31 25.79
N LEU A 257 -14.41 -2.50 26.62
CA LEU A 257 -12.96 -2.32 26.55
C LEU A 257 -12.24 -3.67 26.75
N PRO A 258 -11.04 -3.84 26.16
CA PRO A 258 -10.29 -5.08 26.26
C PRO A 258 -9.99 -5.45 27.71
N ASP A 259 -10.28 -6.69 28.10
CA ASP A 259 -9.74 -7.25 29.33
C ASP A 259 -8.42 -7.93 29.00
N PHE A 260 -7.29 -7.33 29.39
CA PHE A 260 -5.98 -7.83 28.99
C PHE A 260 -5.55 -9.11 29.71
N ASP A 261 -6.30 -9.53 30.73
CA ASP A 261 -6.13 -10.84 31.37
C ASP A 261 -6.94 -11.94 30.64
N ASP A 262 -7.75 -11.58 29.63
CA ASP A 262 -8.51 -12.54 28.84
C ASP A 262 -7.59 -13.40 27.96
N ILE A 263 -7.76 -14.72 28.07
CA ILE A 263 -7.02 -15.71 27.29
C ILE A 263 -7.27 -15.56 25.79
N SER A 264 -8.40 -14.98 25.39
CA SER A 264 -8.73 -14.74 23.98
C SER A 264 -7.79 -13.74 23.29
N LEU A 265 -7.03 -12.96 24.06
CA LEU A 265 -6.06 -11.99 23.58
C LEU A 265 -4.65 -12.53 23.35
N GLN A 266 -4.38 -13.80 23.68
CA GLN A 266 -3.04 -14.39 23.49
C GLN A 266 -2.53 -14.23 22.05
N ASN A 267 -3.40 -14.38 21.06
CA ASN A 267 -3.04 -14.25 19.64
C ASN A 267 -3.10 -12.81 19.10
N ALA A 268 -3.33 -11.81 19.96
CA ALA A 268 -3.41 -10.40 19.56
C ALA A 268 -2.14 -9.60 19.89
N TYR A 269 -1.22 -10.19 20.66
CA TYR A 269 0.09 -9.60 20.92
C TYR A 269 1.02 -9.81 19.73
N SER A 270 1.81 -8.78 19.42
CA SER A 270 2.86 -8.85 18.42
C SER A 270 4.07 -9.60 18.94
N ASN A 271 4.96 -10.00 18.01
CA ASN A 271 6.29 -10.53 18.34
C ASN A 271 7.16 -9.52 19.14
N TYR A 272 6.76 -8.25 19.19
CA TYR A 272 7.42 -7.19 19.95
C TYR A 272 6.74 -6.90 21.30
N GLY A 273 5.78 -7.73 21.72
CA GLY A 273 5.05 -7.57 22.99
C GLY A 273 4.07 -6.38 23.00
N THR A 274 3.66 -5.90 21.83
CA THR A 274 2.71 -4.79 21.68
C THR A 274 1.33 -5.29 21.25
N ILE A 275 0.26 -4.62 21.69
CA ILE A 275 -1.12 -4.95 21.32
C ILE A 275 -1.86 -3.71 20.82
N ARG A 276 -2.55 -3.82 19.68
CA ARG A 276 -3.23 -2.68 19.07
C ARG A 276 -4.47 -2.24 19.84
N LEU A 277 -5.07 -3.13 20.63
CA LEU A 277 -6.18 -2.82 21.54
C LEU A 277 -5.80 -1.82 22.65
N ALA A 278 -4.51 -1.55 22.86
CA ALA A 278 -4.07 -0.47 23.73
C ALA A 278 -4.35 0.93 23.15
N GLU A 279 -4.52 1.05 21.83
CA GLU A 279 -4.86 2.30 21.15
C GLU A 279 -6.23 2.83 21.60
N ARG A 280 -6.42 4.15 21.51
CA ARG A 280 -7.72 4.80 21.84
C ARG A 280 -8.69 4.82 20.66
N SER A 281 -8.23 4.36 19.49
CA SER A 281 -8.98 4.37 18.25
C SER A 281 -10.24 3.51 18.33
N PHE A 282 -11.31 4.01 17.72
CA PHE A 282 -12.56 3.25 17.53
C PHE A 282 -12.45 2.21 16.41
N TYR A 283 -11.31 2.17 15.71
CA TYR A 283 -11.10 1.26 14.60
C TYR A 283 -11.42 -0.20 14.93
N TYR A 284 -10.80 -0.74 15.98
CA TYR A 284 -10.84 -2.18 16.27
C TYR A 284 -12.23 -2.68 16.66
N ILE A 285 -12.99 -1.88 17.43
CA ILE A 285 -14.38 -2.24 17.76
C ILE A 285 -15.26 -2.23 16.51
N LEU A 286 -15.14 -1.22 15.64
CA LEU A 286 -15.94 -1.14 14.41
C LEU A 286 -15.55 -2.24 13.42
N ALA A 287 -14.24 -2.47 13.24
CA ALA A 287 -13.70 -3.51 12.39
C ALA A 287 -14.11 -4.91 12.88
N GLY A 288 -14.09 -5.17 14.19
CA GLY A 288 -14.59 -6.42 14.78
C GLY A 288 -16.08 -6.64 14.54
N LYS A 289 -16.93 -5.63 14.76
CA LYS A 289 -18.37 -5.78 14.52
C LYS A 289 -18.71 -5.95 13.04
N PHE A 290 -18.01 -5.25 12.15
CA PHE A 290 -18.18 -5.44 10.72
C PHE A 290 -17.62 -6.80 10.26
N GLY A 291 -16.48 -7.22 10.80
CA GLY A 291 -15.88 -8.53 10.58
C GLY A 291 -16.80 -9.66 11.03
N TRP A 292 -17.55 -9.50 12.12
CA TRP A 292 -18.55 -10.47 12.57
C TRP A 292 -19.63 -10.70 11.52
N ILE A 293 -20.11 -9.65 10.86
CA ILE A 293 -21.06 -9.75 9.73
C ILE A 293 -20.41 -10.50 8.57
N GLY A 294 -19.21 -10.11 8.16
CA GLY A 294 -18.46 -10.77 7.09
C GLY A 294 -18.25 -12.27 7.32
N LYS A 295 -17.88 -12.65 8.55
CA LYS A 295 -17.59 -14.03 8.96
C LYS A 295 -18.85 -14.89 9.12
N ASN A 296 -19.86 -14.39 9.84
CA ASN A 296 -21.01 -15.21 10.26
C ASN A 296 -22.18 -15.17 9.29
N ILE A 297 -22.35 -14.07 8.53
CA ILE A 297 -23.48 -13.93 7.58
C ILE A 297 -23.01 -14.26 6.15
N PHE A 298 -21.85 -13.75 5.75
CA PHE A 298 -21.34 -13.91 4.38
C PHE A 298 -20.27 -14.99 4.22
N HIS A 299 -19.80 -15.59 5.31
CA HIS A 299 -18.76 -16.62 5.32
C HIS A 299 -17.48 -16.22 4.56
N ILE A 300 -17.11 -14.94 4.62
CA ILE A 300 -15.90 -14.40 3.98
C ILE A 300 -14.68 -14.75 4.84
N SER A 301 -13.71 -15.46 4.27
CA SER A 301 -12.44 -15.80 4.95
C SER A 301 -11.60 -14.57 5.30
N ALA A 302 -11.59 -13.57 4.43
CA ALA A 302 -10.91 -12.28 4.61
C ALA A 302 -11.73 -11.24 5.40
N TYR A 303 -12.64 -11.66 6.29
CA TYR A 303 -13.58 -10.77 7.00
C TYR A 303 -12.93 -9.57 7.71
N TYR A 304 -11.72 -9.75 8.24
CA TYR A 304 -10.98 -8.74 9.00
C TYR A 304 -10.53 -7.54 8.14
N ARG A 305 -10.42 -7.70 6.81
CA ARG A 305 -10.07 -6.62 5.86
C ARG A 305 -11.29 -5.82 5.41
N MET A 306 -12.50 -6.38 5.53
CA MET A 306 -13.70 -5.85 4.88
C MET A 306 -14.14 -4.49 5.42
N PHE A 307 -13.78 -4.14 6.65
CA PHE A 307 -14.07 -2.81 7.18
C PHE A 307 -13.32 -1.72 6.40
N ASN A 308 -12.06 -1.96 6.03
CA ASN A 308 -11.27 -1.01 5.25
C ASN A 308 -11.83 -0.84 3.83
N VAL A 309 -12.31 -1.93 3.22
CA VAL A 309 -13.05 -1.86 1.94
C VAL A 309 -14.30 -0.99 2.09
N LEU A 310 -15.08 -1.18 3.16
CA LEU A 310 -16.28 -0.37 3.41
C LEU A 310 -15.93 1.11 3.53
N LEU A 311 -14.85 1.46 4.26
CA LEU A 311 -14.39 2.85 4.38
C LEU A 311 -14.07 3.45 3.01
N LEU A 312 -13.40 2.70 2.12
CA LEU A 312 -13.13 3.16 0.76
C LEU A 312 -14.42 3.34 -0.06
N VAL A 313 -15.37 2.41 0.05
CA VAL A 313 -16.67 2.52 -0.64
C VAL A 313 -17.41 3.77 -0.19
N LEU A 314 -17.46 4.05 1.11
CA LEU A 314 -18.09 5.24 1.67
C LEU A 314 -17.37 6.53 1.24
N LEU A 315 -16.03 6.52 1.24
CA LEU A 315 -15.22 7.63 0.75
C LEU A 315 -15.50 7.92 -0.72
N VAL A 316 -15.48 6.89 -1.57
CA VAL A 316 -15.75 7.03 -3.01
C VAL A 316 -17.19 7.49 -3.24
N ALA A 317 -18.17 6.91 -2.55
CA ALA A 317 -19.56 7.35 -2.64
C ALA A 317 -19.70 8.85 -2.31
N TRP A 318 -19.04 9.31 -1.25
CA TRP A 318 -19.02 10.72 -0.89
C TRP A 318 -18.37 11.59 -1.96
N ILE A 319 -17.21 11.20 -2.48
CA ILE A 319 -16.51 11.88 -3.58
C ILE A 319 -17.39 11.93 -4.83
N LEU A 320 -18.14 10.88 -5.16
CA LEU A 320 -19.06 10.89 -6.29
C LEU A 320 -20.23 11.86 -6.06
N ILE A 321 -20.84 11.84 -4.87
CA ILE A 321 -21.95 12.74 -4.53
C ILE A 321 -21.52 14.21 -4.59
N LYS A 322 -20.34 14.55 -4.06
CA LYS A 322 -19.87 15.93 -3.94
C LYS A 322 -18.99 16.40 -5.11
N GLY A 323 -18.29 15.48 -5.75
CA GLY A 323 -17.28 15.74 -6.78
C GLY A 323 -17.82 16.31 -8.09
N ARG A 324 -19.13 16.30 -8.31
CA ARG A 324 -19.74 17.04 -9.43
C ARG A 324 -19.48 18.55 -9.29
N LYS A 325 -19.67 19.09 -8.08
CA LYS A 325 -19.37 20.48 -7.74
C LYS A 325 -17.90 20.64 -7.38
N ASP A 326 -17.41 19.77 -6.51
CA ASP A 326 -16.11 19.87 -5.86
C ASP A 326 -15.12 18.83 -6.42
N LYS A 327 -14.78 18.95 -7.71
CA LYS A 327 -13.91 17.99 -8.43
C LYS A 327 -12.56 17.77 -7.75
N TRP A 328 -12.12 18.73 -6.93
CA TRP A 328 -10.88 18.66 -6.18
C TRP A 328 -10.78 17.51 -5.18
N MET A 329 -11.92 16.92 -4.79
CA MET A 329 -11.93 15.72 -3.96
C MET A 329 -11.34 14.50 -4.66
N PHE A 330 -11.43 14.40 -5.99
CA PHE A 330 -10.86 13.28 -6.73
C PHE A 330 -9.32 13.25 -6.64
N ALA A 331 -8.67 14.41 -6.45
CA ALA A 331 -7.21 14.46 -6.29
C ALA A 331 -6.74 13.63 -5.09
N PHE A 332 -7.53 13.59 -4.02
CA PHE A 332 -7.21 12.77 -2.85
C PHE A 332 -7.08 11.30 -3.23
N LEU A 333 -8.12 10.76 -3.87
CA LEU A 333 -8.15 9.36 -4.30
C LEU A 333 -7.07 9.08 -5.34
N PHE A 334 -6.79 10.02 -6.23
CA PHE A 334 -5.88 9.80 -7.36
C PHE A 334 -4.43 10.14 -7.07
N ALA A 335 -4.10 10.52 -5.84
CA ALA A 335 -2.74 10.92 -5.49
C ALA A 335 -1.75 9.76 -5.62
N THR A 336 -2.11 8.55 -5.19
CA THR A 336 -1.19 7.42 -5.18
C THR A 336 -1.90 6.05 -5.03
N PRO A 337 -1.39 4.96 -5.64
CA PRO A 337 -1.83 3.60 -5.32
C PRO A 337 -1.57 3.17 -3.88
N GLN A 338 -0.63 3.80 -3.17
CA GLN A 338 -0.37 3.51 -1.74
C GLN A 338 -1.57 3.85 -0.86
N LEU A 339 -2.36 4.87 -1.24
CA LEU A 339 -3.61 5.18 -0.56
C LEU A 339 -4.62 4.04 -0.74
N TRP A 340 -4.70 3.46 -1.94
CA TRP A 340 -5.60 2.35 -2.25
C TRP A 340 -5.19 1.09 -1.51
N TYR A 341 -3.87 0.84 -1.45
CA TYR A 341 -3.28 -0.27 -0.72
C TYR A 341 -3.65 -0.23 0.76
N LEU A 342 -3.68 0.95 1.37
CA LEU A 342 -4.09 1.08 2.77
C LEU A 342 -5.50 0.55 3.05
N PHE A 343 -6.40 0.63 2.06
CA PHE A 343 -7.76 0.14 2.18
C PHE A 343 -7.90 -1.34 1.80
N SER A 344 -6.86 -1.99 1.29
CA SER A 344 -6.92 -3.40 0.85
C SER A 344 -6.57 -4.42 1.92
N TYR A 345 -6.01 -3.99 3.05
CA TYR A 345 -5.67 -4.84 4.17
C TYR A 345 -6.12 -4.22 5.48
N ALA A 346 -6.09 -4.99 6.57
CA ALA A 346 -6.53 -4.51 7.88
C ALA A 346 -5.45 -3.64 8.53
N THR A 347 -5.76 -2.36 8.73
CA THR A 347 -4.94 -1.40 9.47
C THR A 347 -5.79 -0.21 9.93
N SER A 348 -5.54 0.29 11.15
CA SER A 348 -6.18 1.50 11.68
C SER A 348 -5.78 2.77 10.92
N ASP A 349 -4.69 2.74 10.16
CA ASP A 349 -4.26 3.85 9.28
C ASP A 349 -5.36 4.25 8.27
N ALA A 350 -6.12 3.27 7.77
CA ALA A 350 -7.21 3.49 6.83
C ALA A 350 -8.35 4.32 7.45
N TRP A 351 -8.62 4.10 8.73
CA TRP A 351 -9.59 4.89 9.49
C TRP A 351 -9.08 6.29 9.75
N ASP A 352 -7.82 6.44 10.18
CA ASP A 352 -7.24 7.74 10.49
C ASP A 352 -7.20 8.65 9.25
N ILE A 353 -6.83 8.10 8.07
CA ILE A 353 -6.86 8.87 6.83
C ILE A 353 -8.30 9.14 6.35
N PHE A 354 -9.23 8.18 6.51
CA PHE A 354 -10.64 8.34 6.15
C PHE A 354 -11.27 9.49 6.96
N ILE A 355 -11.12 9.49 8.28
CA ILE A 355 -11.61 10.56 9.15
C ILE A 355 -10.88 11.87 8.83
N GLY A 356 -9.56 11.82 8.63
CA GLY A 356 -8.77 12.99 8.29
C GLY A 356 -9.21 13.67 6.99
N PHE A 357 -9.61 12.90 5.98
CA PHE A 357 -10.23 13.42 4.77
C PHE A 357 -11.51 14.23 5.08
N PHE A 358 -12.40 13.72 5.94
CA PHE A 358 -13.61 14.48 6.33
C PHE A 358 -13.27 15.72 7.16
N VAL A 359 -12.33 15.64 8.10
CA VAL A 359 -11.88 16.81 8.89
C VAL A 359 -11.40 17.94 7.98
N VAL A 360 -10.64 17.60 6.93
CA VAL A 360 -10.12 18.59 5.98
C VAL A 360 -11.19 19.07 5.02
N THR A 361 -11.90 18.17 4.35
CA THR A 361 -12.88 18.56 3.34
C THR A 361 -14.01 19.40 3.95
N GLU A 362 -14.46 19.08 5.16
CA GLU A 362 -15.48 19.87 5.87
C GLU A 362 -14.93 21.22 6.36
N ALA A 363 -13.63 21.32 6.67
CA ALA A 363 -12.99 22.60 6.94
C ALA A 363 -12.94 23.50 5.71
N ILE A 364 -12.88 22.93 4.51
CA ILE A 364 -12.72 23.65 3.23
C ILE A 364 -14.06 24.09 2.67
N ARG A 365 -15.01 23.15 2.56
CA ARG A 365 -16.29 23.30 1.84
C ARG A 365 -17.15 24.43 2.42
N GLU A 366 -17.77 25.20 1.54
CA GLU A 366 -18.71 26.28 1.89
C GLU A 366 -20.12 25.78 2.20
N ASP A 367 -20.42 24.52 1.90
CA ASP A 367 -21.68 23.83 2.20
C ASP A 367 -21.48 22.63 3.15
N GLY A 368 -20.35 22.60 3.87
CA GLY A 368 -20.02 21.56 4.85
C GLY A 368 -20.78 21.65 6.17
N LEU A 369 -20.53 20.71 7.08
CA LEU A 369 -21.09 20.60 8.43
C LEU A 369 -20.94 21.90 9.22
N ILE A 370 -19.76 22.51 9.12
CA ILE A 370 -19.45 23.76 9.81
C ILE A 370 -19.72 24.99 8.96
N ALA A 371 -20.27 24.89 7.74
CA ALA A 371 -20.56 26.05 6.90
C ALA A 371 -21.53 27.05 7.56
N GLY A 372 -22.45 26.55 8.39
CA GLY A 372 -23.37 27.40 9.13
C GLY A 372 -22.69 28.25 10.21
N VAL A 373 -21.51 27.85 10.72
CA VAL A 373 -20.77 28.51 11.82
C VAL A 373 -20.41 29.97 11.47
N TRP A 374 -20.30 30.23 10.18
CA TRP A 374 -19.83 31.49 9.57
C TRP A 374 -20.91 32.55 9.54
N LYS A 375 -22.17 32.13 9.65
CA LYS A 375 -23.31 33.04 9.68
C LYS A 375 -23.47 33.61 11.08
N GLU A 376 -23.99 34.83 11.14
CA GLU A 376 -24.38 35.46 12.39
C GLU A 376 -25.48 34.65 13.11
N GLY A 377 -25.57 34.81 14.43
CA GLY A 377 -26.48 34.04 15.29
C GLY A 377 -26.05 32.60 15.59
N PHE A 378 -26.91 31.91 16.34
CA PHE A 378 -26.77 30.52 16.78
C PHE A 378 -28.02 29.72 16.36
N SER A 379 -27.83 28.51 15.83
CA SER A 379 -28.93 27.57 15.58
C SER A 379 -28.55 26.15 15.99
N TRP A 380 -29.56 25.35 16.36
CA TRP A 380 -29.36 23.93 16.71
C TRP A 380 -28.72 23.11 15.58
N ARG A 381 -29.00 23.46 14.33
CA ARG A 381 -28.35 22.85 13.17
C ARG A 381 -26.86 23.18 13.10
N GLN A 382 -26.46 24.43 13.39
CA GLN A 382 -25.05 24.81 13.50
C GLN A 382 -24.37 24.07 14.64
N PHE A 383 -25.03 23.96 15.79
CA PHE A 383 -24.50 23.22 16.94
C PHE A 383 -24.27 21.75 16.59
N GLY A 384 -25.24 21.07 15.98
CA GLY A 384 -25.08 19.68 15.52
C GLY A 384 -23.92 19.50 14.54
N GLY A 385 -23.74 20.44 13.61
CA GLY A 385 -22.60 20.46 12.70
C GLY A 385 -21.25 20.64 13.41
N MET A 386 -21.18 21.56 14.38
CA MET A 386 -19.99 21.77 15.22
C MET A 386 -19.67 20.53 16.07
N PHE A 387 -20.69 19.91 16.66
CA PHE A 387 -20.54 18.72 17.49
C PHE A 387 -20.02 17.54 16.68
N LEU A 388 -20.57 17.29 15.48
CA LEU A 388 -20.09 16.23 14.60
C LEU A 388 -18.67 16.50 14.10
N TYR A 389 -18.36 17.75 13.73
CA TYR A 389 -17.00 18.12 13.33
C TYR A 389 -15.99 17.96 14.48
N ALA A 390 -16.36 18.36 15.70
CA ALA A 390 -15.55 18.14 16.90
C ALA A 390 -15.34 16.65 17.18
N PHE A 391 -16.36 15.81 16.94
CA PHE A 391 -16.21 14.36 17.05
C PHE A 391 -15.19 13.82 16.04
N LEU A 392 -15.24 14.23 14.78
CA LEU A 392 -14.25 13.83 13.76
C LEU A 392 -12.82 14.25 14.16
N CYS A 393 -12.64 15.49 14.62
CA CYS A 393 -11.35 15.98 15.11
C CYS A 393 -10.86 15.19 16.33
N ALA A 394 -11.75 14.82 17.25
CA ALA A 394 -11.41 14.01 18.41
C ALA A 394 -10.98 12.59 17.99
N GLN A 395 -11.62 11.99 16.98
CA GLN A 395 -11.20 10.70 16.43
C GLN A 395 -9.77 10.78 15.87
N THR A 396 -9.43 11.83 15.11
CA THR A 396 -8.05 12.04 14.64
C THR A 396 -7.07 12.25 15.80
N LEU A 397 -7.47 12.94 16.87
CA LEU A 397 -6.64 13.15 18.06
C LEU A 397 -6.35 11.83 18.81
N MET A 398 -7.28 10.87 18.76
CA MET A 398 -7.15 9.55 19.38
C MET A 398 -6.51 8.50 18.46
N GLY A 399 -6.32 8.83 17.18
CA GLY A 399 -5.66 7.98 16.19
C GLY A 399 -4.14 7.93 16.35
N LYS A 400 -3.45 7.39 15.35
CA LYS A 400 -1.98 7.30 15.37
C LYS A 400 -1.33 8.67 15.26
N LYS A 401 -0.16 8.81 15.89
CA LYS A 401 0.57 10.08 16.04
C LYS A 401 0.90 10.75 14.70
N ASN A 402 1.20 9.96 13.67
CA ASN A 402 1.52 10.46 12.32
C ASN A 402 0.33 11.18 11.65
N TYR A 403 -0.90 10.93 12.08
CA TYR A 403 -2.10 11.60 11.55
C TYR A 403 -2.49 12.87 12.32
N LEU A 404 -1.86 13.17 13.47
CA LEU A 404 -2.12 14.42 14.22
C LEU A 404 -1.81 15.68 13.41
N ILE A 405 -0.93 15.56 12.41
CA ILE A 405 -0.62 16.65 11.47
C ILE A 405 -1.86 17.15 10.72
N ILE A 406 -2.88 16.30 10.54
CA ILE A 406 -4.15 16.66 9.91
C ILE A 406 -4.88 17.72 10.74
N LEU A 407 -4.81 17.62 12.08
CA LEU A 407 -5.41 18.62 12.97
C LEU A 407 -4.65 19.94 12.90
N LEU A 408 -3.32 19.92 12.84
CA LEU A 408 -2.52 21.13 12.63
C LEU A 408 -2.90 21.79 11.31
N PHE A 409 -3.05 21.01 10.26
CA PHE A 409 -3.47 21.51 8.96
C PHE A 409 -4.88 22.12 9.00
N ALA A 410 -5.86 21.43 9.59
CA ALA A 410 -7.21 21.94 9.74
C ALA A 410 -7.23 23.24 10.55
N PHE A 411 -6.43 23.33 11.62
CA PHE A 411 -6.24 24.55 12.40
C PHE A 411 -5.74 25.71 11.54
N VAL A 412 -4.70 25.51 10.72
CA VAL A 412 -4.19 26.56 9.82
C VAL A 412 -5.26 27.02 8.82
N VAL A 413 -6.02 26.08 8.24
CA VAL A 413 -7.13 26.43 7.32
C VAL A 413 -8.20 27.26 8.03
N LEU A 414 -8.59 26.87 9.24
CA LEU A 414 -9.57 27.59 10.04
C LEU A 414 -9.04 28.96 10.49
N LEU A 415 -7.75 29.10 10.78
CA LEU A 415 -7.13 30.40 11.08
C LEU A 415 -7.25 31.39 9.92
N PHE A 416 -7.04 30.95 8.68
CA PHE A 416 -7.25 31.82 7.52
C PHE A 416 -8.70 32.25 7.39
N LYS A 417 -9.64 31.33 7.66
CA LYS A 417 -11.07 31.63 7.65
C LYS A 417 -11.45 32.62 8.75
N LEU A 418 -10.83 32.54 9.93
CA LEU A 418 -10.97 33.53 11.00
C LEU A 418 -10.37 34.88 10.61
N TRP A 419 -9.23 34.89 9.93
CA TRP A 419 -8.58 36.11 9.47
C TRP A 419 -9.44 36.90 8.49
N ASP A 420 -10.15 36.20 7.60
CA ASP A 420 -10.99 36.76 6.56
C ASP A 420 -12.44 37.05 7.00
N ALA A 421 -12.84 36.62 8.20
CA ALA A 421 -14.20 36.81 8.68
C ALA A 421 -14.50 38.28 9.06
N GLU A 422 -15.69 38.74 8.69
CA GLU A 422 -16.21 40.06 9.09
C GLU A 422 -16.36 40.18 10.61
N ASN A 423 -16.94 39.16 11.25
CA ASN A 423 -17.12 39.10 12.71
C ASN A 423 -16.16 38.11 13.37
N LYS A 424 -14.89 38.52 13.51
CA LYS A 424 -13.81 37.69 14.07
C LYS A 424 -14.09 37.20 15.49
N LYS A 425 -14.66 38.06 16.35
CA LYS A 425 -14.90 37.72 17.76
C LYS A 425 -15.92 36.58 17.89
N GLN A 426 -17.03 36.65 17.15
CA GLN A 426 -18.04 35.60 17.20
C GLN A 426 -17.51 34.27 16.64
N LEU A 427 -16.80 34.31 15.52
CA LEU A 427 -16.22 33.12 14.91
C LEU A 427 -15.16 32.47 15.82
N PHE A 428 -14.32 33.27 16.47
CA PHE A 428 -13.34 32.79 17.44
C PHE A 428 -14.01 32.04 18.60
N LEU A 429 -15.11 32.57 19.17
CA LEU A 429 -15.85 31.89 20.23
C LEU A 429 -16.41 30.54 19.76
N LYS A 430 -16.96 30.47 18.55
CA LYS A 430 -17.45 29.20 17.98
C LYS A 430 -16.30 28.19 17.79
N TYR A 431 -15.10 28.64 17.40
CA TYR A 431 -13.93 27.78 17.33
C TYR A 431 -13.48 27.28 18.71
N MET A 432 -13.54 28.13 19.75
CA MET A 432 -13.28 27.69 21.13
C MET A 432 -14.31 26.67 21.61
N MET A 433 -15.58 26.80 21.20
CA MET A 433 -16.60 25.77 21.48
C MET A 433 -16.27 24.43 20.81
N ILE A 434 -15.88 24.44 19.53
CA ILE A 434 -15.45 23.22 18.83
C ILE A 434 -14.25 22.61 19.57
N LEU A 435 -13.25 23.41 19.92
CA LEU A 435 -12.06 22.94 20.63
C LEU A 435 -12.42 22.33 22.00
N GLY A 436 -13.31 22.98 22.76
CA GLY A 436 -13.84 22.45 24.01
C GLY A 436 -14.56 21.11 23.84
N MET A 437 -15.35 20.95 22.77
CA MET A 437 -16.00 19.67 22.44
C MET A 437 -14.98 18.58 22.06
N VAL A 438 -13.95 18.91 21.26
CA VAL A 438 -12.87 17.98 20.89
C VAL A 438 -12.19 17.42 22.14
N PHE A 439 -11.75 18.29 23.04
CA PHE A 439 -11.13 17.87 24.30
C PHE A 439 -12.13 17.20 25.23
N GLY A 440 -13.41 17.56 25.19
CA GLY A 440 -14.47 16.87 25.91
C GLY A 440 -14.59 15.41 25.50
N PHE A 441 -14.68 15.12 24.19
CA PHE A 441 -14.71 13.75 23.68
C PHE A 441 -13.44 12.97 24.06
N TYR A 442 -12.27 13.59 23.90
CA TYR A 442 -11.00 12.99 24.29
C TYR A 442 -10.96 12.68 25.79
N ALA A 443 -11.36 13.63 26.64
CA ALA A 443 -11.38 13.48 28.09
C ALA A 443 -12.35 12.38 28.54
N ILE A 444 -13.51 12.24 27.90
CA ILE A 444 -14.43 11.12 28.16
C ILE A 444 -13.73 9.79 27.87
N ARG A 445 -13.15 9.63 26.67
CA ARG A 445 -12.48 8.38 26.29
C ARG A 445 -11.27 8.08 27.20
N ALA A 446 -10.46 9.09 27.50
CA ALA A 446 -9.31 8.98 28.38
C ALA A 446 -9.71 8.68 29.82
N GLY A 447 -10.82 9.26 30.31
CA GLY A 447 -11.39 8.99 31.63
C GLY A 447 -11.88 7.55 31.76
N ILE A 448 -12.55 7.01 30.72
CA ILE A 448 -12.94 5.59 30.70
C ILE A 448 -11.70 4.69 30.70
N ASP A 449 -10.65 5.04 29.95
CA ASP A 449 -9.36 4.31 29.98
C ASP A 449 -8.74 4.33 31.38
N LEU A 450 -8.69 5.49 32.05
CA LEU A 450 -8.13 5.63 33.39
C LEU A 450 -8.95 4.86 34.44
N TRP A 451 -10.28 4.86 34.29
CA TRP A 451 -11.17 4.10 35.17
C TRP A 451 -10.96 2.59 35.02
N ARG A 452 -10.80 2.09 33.79
CA ARG A 452 -10.57 0.66 33.52
C ARG A 452 -9.13 0.22 33.79
N TYR A 453 -8.15 1.09 33.56
CA TYR A 453 -6.72 0.84 33.73
C TYR A 453 -6.07 1.92 34.61
N PRO A 454 -6.27 1.89 35.94
CA PRO A 454 -5.79 2.94 36.84
C PRO A 454 -4.27 3.08 36.87
N GLU A 455 -3.55 1.96 36.72
CA GLU A 455 -2.08 1.91 36.65
C GLU A 455 -1.54 2.30 35.25
N GLY A 456 -2.45 2.60 34.32
CA GLY A 456 -2.17 2.88 32.91
C GLY A 456 -1.86 1.62 32.12
N LYS A 457 -2.06 1.66 30.80
CA LYS A 457 -1.81 0.51 29.90
C LYS A 457 -0.33 0.07 29.82
N GLY A 458 0.57 0.73 30.55
CA GLY A 458 2.01 0.43 30.59
C GLY A 458 2.36 -0.91 31.24
N TYR A 459 1.55 -1.39 32.20
CA TYR A 459 1.78 -2.70 32.82
C TYR A 459 1.55 -3.86 31.84
N LEU A 460 0.77 -3.66 30.78
CA LEU A 460 0.46 -4.67 29.75
C LEU A 460 1.70 -5.09 28.99
N TYR A 461 2.45 -4.09 28.51
CA TYR A 461 3.73 -4.31 27.85
C TYR A 461 4.70 -5.02 28.79
N ARG A 462 4.71 -4.63 30.08
CA ARG A 462 5.59 -5.25 31.08
C ARG A 462 5.19 -6.70 31.42
N ALA A 463 3.90 -7.00 31.53
CA ALA A 463 3.39 -8.33 31.84
C ALA A 463 3.63 -9.32 30.69
N GLU A 464 3.46 -8.89 29.44
CA GLU A 464 3.76 -9.73 28.28
C GLU A 464 5.26 -9.91 28.08
N HIS A 465 6.06 -8.85 28.27
CA HIS A 465 7.52 -8.94 28.32
C HIS A 465 8.01 -9.98 29.34
N LEU A 466 7.34 -10.10 30.49
CA LEU A 466 7.68 -11.08 31.52
C LEU A 466 7.24 -12.52 31.15
N LYS A 467 6.12 -12.68 30.44
CA LYS A 467 5.64 -14.00 29.96
C LYS A 467 6.45 -14.54 28.79
N HIS A 468 7.02 -13.67 27.96
CA HIS A 468 7.80 -14.04 26.77
C HIS A 468 9.32 -14.01 27.00
N GLN A 469 9.80 -13.97 28.24
CA GLN A 469 11.24 -14.08 28.56
C GLN A 469 11.93 -15.36 28.02
N SER A 470 11.16 -16.36 27.55
CA SER A 470 11.67 -17.57 26.89
C SER A 470 11.77 -17.48 25.37
N GLN A 471 11.26 -16.43 24.74
CA GLN A 471 11.44 -16.12 23.32
C GLN A 471 12.30 -14.86 23.24
N GLU A 472 13.35 -14.85 22.41
CA GLU A 472 14.16 -13.65 22.19
C GLU A 472 13.28 -12.54 21.60
N ILE A 473 12.73 -11.68 22.45
CA ILE A 473 12.07 -10.45 22.01
C ILE A 473 13.16 -9.60 21.36
N VAL A 474 13.08 -9.43 20.04
CA VAL A 474 13.94 -8.49 19.32
C VAL A 474 13.60 -7.08 19.79
N GLU A 475 14.47 -6.52 20.64
CA GLU A 475 14.29 -5.16 21.15
C GLU A 475 14.48 -4.18 19.98
N MET A 476 13.39 -3.55 19.52
CA MET A 476 13.50 -2.49 18.50
C MET A 476 14.26 -1.30 19.10
N GLN A 477 15.53 -1.17 18.73
CA GLN A 477 16.30 0.02 19.04
C GLN A 477 16.02 1.09 17.99
N SER A 478 15.53 2.24 18.45
CA SER A 478 15.44 3.44 17.63
C SER A 478 16.82 3.84 17.09
N LEU A 479 16.87 4.53 15.95
CA LEU A 479 18.14 5.06 15.45
C LEU A 479 18.87 5.95 16.47
N LYS A 480 18.11 6.67 17.31
CA LYS A 480 18.67 7.43 18.43
C LYS A 480 19.38 6.54 19.45
N GLN A 481 18.80 5.39 19.81
CA GLN A 481 19.42 4.42 20.72
C GLN A 481 20.64 3.75 20.08
N GLN A 482 20.61 3.55 18.76
CA GLN A 482 21.74 3.07 17.97
C GLN A 482 22.86 4.12 17.76
N GLY A 483 22.71 5.33 18.31
CA GLY A 483 23.74 6.38 18.28
C GLY A 483 23.71 7.29 17.04
N TYR A 484 22.73 7.15 16.14
CA TYR A 484 22.59 8.03 14.99
C TYR A 484 22.08 9.42 15.42
N THR A 485 22.67 10.46 14.84
CA THR A 485 22.13 11.82 14.92
C THR A 485 20.89 11.96 14.04
N TYR A 486 20.07 12.97 14.36
CA TYR A 486 18.87 13.28 13.58
C TYR A 486 19.15 13.47 12.08
N LEU A 487 20.29 14.07 11.71
CA LEU A 487 20.64 14.26 10.29
C LEU A 487 21.09 12.96 9.63
N GLN A 488 21.77 12.07 10.36
CA GLN A 488 22.18 10.77 9.84
C GLN A 488 20.98 9.85 9.55
N THR A 489 19.82 10.07 10.19
CA THR A 489 18.55 9.40 9.86
C THR A 489 18.17 9.54 8.38
N LEU A 490 18.58 10.62 7.71
CA LEU A 490 18.28 10.86 6.29
C LEU A 490 19.06 9.91 5.37
N THR A 491 20.20 9.41 5.82
CA THR A 491 21.17 8.61 5.06
C THR A 491 21.44 7.24 5.70
N ALA A 492 20.69 6.85 6.74
CA ALA A 492 20.91 5.62 7.49
C ALA A 492 20.56 4.33 6.70
N ILE A 493 19.89 4.45 5.55
CA ILE A 493 19.62 3.34 4.61
C ILE A 493 20.59 3.45 3.45
N ASP A 494 21.08 2.31 2.94
CA ASP A 494 21.92 2.23 1.74
C ASP A 494 21.34 3.01 0.54
N ASP A 495 20.02 2.96 0.35
CA ASP A 495 19.28 3.69 -0.70
C ASP A 495 18.80 5.10 -0.27
N GLY A 496 18.99 5.49 1.00
CA GLY A 496 18.52 6.75 1.59
C GLY A 496 17.02 6.79 1.95
N LEU A 497 16.65 7.73 2.84
CA LEU A 497 15.28 7.86 3.35
C LEU A 497 14.29 8.24 2.24
N PHE A 498 14.58 9.28 1.46
CA PHE A 498 13.65 9.82 0.46
C PHE A 498 13.34 8.84 -0.67
N PRO A 499 14.33 8.16 -1.28
CA PRO A 499 14.04 7.16 -2.32
C PRO A 499 13.18 6.01 -1.78
N THR A 500 13.46 5.54 -0.56
CA THR A 500 12.68 4.46 0.07
C THR A 500 11.23 4.88 0.32
N MET A 501 11.04 6.06 0.92
CA MET A 501 9.73 6.67 1.15
C MET A 501 8.96 6.88 -0.14
N PHE A 502 9.61 7.42 -1.18
CA PHE A 502 8.99 7.70 -2.47
C PHE A 502 8.60 6.41 -3.20
N ASN A 503 9.49 5.42 -3.25
CA ASN A 503 9.21 4.13 -3.87
C ASN A 503 7.98 3.45 -3.25
N SER A 504 7.91 3.46 -1.92
CA SER A 504 6.75 2.98 -1.19
C SER A 504 5.51 3.83 -1.44
N PHE A 505 5.67 5.15 -1.50
CA PHE A 505 4.57 6.05 -1.81
C PHE A 505 4.00 5.82 -3.20
N VAL A 506 4.76 5.35 -4.19
CA VAL A 506 4.23 5.10 -5.55
C VAL A 506 3.83 3.66 -5.82
N GLY A 507 4.12 2.71 -4.94
CA GLY A 507 3.68 1.32 -5.09
C GLY A 507 4.75 0.31 -4.75
N ARG A 508 5.04 0.16 -3.45
CA ARG A 508 5.63 -1.07 -2.89
C ARG A 508 4.58 -1.76 -2.04
N TYR A 509 4.47 -3.07 -2.19
CA TYR A 509 3.44 -3.89 -1.55
C TYR A 509 4.07 -5.04 -0.76
N GLY A 510 3.25 -5.78 0.00
CA GLY A 510 3.63 -7.00 0.70
C GLY A 510 4.85 -6.85 1.61
N TRP A 511 4.71 -6.16 2.75
CA TRP A 511 5.85 -5.90 3.64
C TRP A 511 7.03 -5.14 3.01
N MET A 512 6.76 -4.31 2.00
CA MET A 512 7.78 -3.58 1.23
C MET A 512 8.71 -4.48 0.41
N SER A 513 8.37 -5.77 0.26
CA SER A 513 9.14 -6.76 -0.50
C SER A 513 8.80 -6.78 -1.98
N LEU A 514 7.61 -6.29 -2.37
CA LEU A 514 7.17 -6.27 -3.75
C LEU A 514 7.52 -4.92 -4.39
N TYR A 515 8.52 -4.96 -5.27
CA TYR A 515 9.07 -3.78 -5.93
C TYR A 515 8.42 -3.54 -7.30
N SER A 516 7.94 -2.32 -7.52
CA SER A 516 7.64 -1.84 -8.87
C SER A 516 8.93 -1.63 -9.66
N ALA A 517 8.86 -1.76 -10.99
CA ALA A 517 10.02 -1.51 -11.85
C ALA A 517 10.56 -0.06 -11.70
N ASN A 518 11.88 0.12 -11.74
CA ASN A 518 12.50 1.45 -11.57
C ASN A 518 12.00 2.49 -12.60
N ILE A 519 11.78 2.07 -13.85
CA ILE A 519 11.26 2.95 -14.89
C ILE A 519 9.87 3.52 -14.53
N TYR A 520 9.02 2.71 -13.89
CA TYR A 520 7.71 3.14 -13.41
C TYR A 520 7.84 4.25 -12.35
N VAL A 521 8.75 4.07 -11.39
CA VAL A 521 9.02 5.05 -10.33
C VAL A 521 9.44 6.40 -10.94
N TYR A 522 10.35 6.39 -11.92
CA TYR A 522 10.77 7.61 -12.60
C TYR A 522 9.63 8.28 -13.37
N ILE A 523 8.77 7.50 -14.03
CA ILE A 523 7.58 8.02 -14.71
C ILE A 523 6.65 8.70 -13.69
N MET A 524 6.37 8.06 -12.56
CA MET A 524 5.54 8.64 -11.48
C MET A 524 6.13 9.93 -10.94
N LEU A 525 7.46 9.99 -10.74
CA LEU A 525 8.15 11.19 -10.29
C LEU A 525 7.95 12.36 -11.26
N VAL A 526 8.16 12.12 -12.56
CA VAL A 526 7.95 13.15 -13.60
C VAL A 526 6.50 13.61 -13.62
N LEU A 527 5.54 12.69 -13.53
CA LEU A 527 4.12 13.03 -13.52
C LEU A 527 3.74 13.88 -12.29
N TYR A 528 4.28 13.56 -11.11
CA TYR A 528 4.07 14.39 -9.91
C TYR A 528 4.70 15.77 -10.03
N ILE A 529 5.91 15.88 -10.58
CA ILE A 529 6.53 17.19 -10.83
C ILE A 529 5.64 18.03 -11.75
N VAL A 530 5.13 17.45 -12.84
CA VAL A 530 4.20 18.14 -13.76
C VAL A 530 2.92 18.58 -13.04
N ASN A 531 2.37 17.74 -12.17
CA ASN A 531 1.19 18.06 -11.38
C ASN A 531 1.44 19.18 -10.37
N ILE A 532 2.52 19.07 -9.60
CA ILE A 532 2.91 20.08 -8.59
C ILE A 532 3.17 21.43 -9.27
N VAL A 533 3.89 21.46 -10.39
CA VAL A 533 4.16 22.71 -11.13
C VAL A 533 2.88 23.29 -11.73
N SER A 534 2.00 22.45 -12.27
CA SER A 534 0.70 22.89 -12.81
C SER A 534 -0.18 23.50 -11.72
N THR A 535 -0.24 22.84 -10.56
CA THR A 535 -0.97 23.27 -9.38
C THR A 535 -0.38 24.57 -8.83
N TRP A 536 0.93 24.64 -8.67
CA TRP A 536 1.63 25.83 -8.17
C TRP A 536 1.32 27.06 -9.02
N ARG A 537 1.38 26.95 -10.36
CA ARG A 537 1.08 28.06 -11.28
C ARG A 537 -0.38 28.50 -11.27
N ALA A 538 -1.29 27.67 -10.77
CA ALA A 538 -2.74 27.91 -10.80
C ALA A 538 -3.31 28.34 -9.45
N CYS A 539 -2.46 28.53 -8.42
CA CYS A 539 -2.88 28.77 -7.05
C CYS A 539 -2.62 30.19 -6.57
N LYS A 540 -3.38 30.59 -5.54
CA LYS A 540 -3.23 31.88 -4.85
C LYS A 540 -2.13 31.80 -3.79
N GLU A 541 -1.47 32.93 -3.54
CA GLU A 541 -0.32 33.05 -2.63
C GLU A 541 -0.55 32.47 -1.22
N ARG A 542 -1.71 32.73 -0.61
CA ARG A 542 -2.03 32.22 0.74
C ARG A 542 -2.04 30.70 0.83
N LYS A 543 -2.41 30.01 -0.26
CA LYS A 543 -2.41 28.54 -0.31
C LYS A 543 -1.01 27.96 -0.45
N HIS A 544 -0.05 28.71 -1.03
CA HIS A 544 1.36 28.33 -1.02
C HIS A 544 1.92 28.29 0.40
N ILE A 545 1.55 29.25 1.23
CA ILE A 545 1.98 29.28 2.64
C ILE A 545 1.50 28.02 3.36
N VAL A 546 0.23 27.63 3.16
CA VAL A 546 -0.29 26.38 3.73
C VAL A 546 0.48 25.18 3.22
N ALA A 547 0.72 25.08 1.92
CA ALA A 547 1.47 23.99 1.31
C ALA A 547 2.87 23.83 1.92
N ILE A 548 3.58 24.95 2.08
CA ILE A 548 4.92 25.01 2.66
C ILE A 548 4.88 24.59 4.13
N VAL A 549 3.98 25.16 4.92
CA VAL A 549 3.84 24.84 6.35
C VAL A 549 3.52 23.36 6.54
N VAL A 550 2.60 22.79 5.76
CA VAL A 550 2.24 21.36 5.81
C VAL A 550 3.43 20.49 5.49
N THR A 551 4.09 20.76 4.36
CA THR A 551 5.19 19.95 3.86
C THR A 551 6.38 19.97 4.83
N ILE A 552 6.74 21.14 5.35
CA ILE A 552 7.83 21.31 6.33
C ILE A 552 7.47 20.65 7.67
N SER A 553 6.26 20.86 8.17
CA SER A 553 5.83 20.28 9.45
C SER A 553 5.80 18.75 9.37
N PHE A 554 5.34 18.20 8.24
CA PHE A 554 5.30 16.77 8.01
C PHE A 554 6.71 16.15 7.94
N LEU A 555 7.62 16.79 7.21
CA LEU A 555 9.02 16.35 7.08
C LEU A 555 9.80 16.47 8.39
N CYS A 556 9.68 17.59 9.11
CA CYS A 556 10.49 17.86 10.30
C CYS A 556 9.94 17.20 11.58
N VAL A 557 8.61 17.16 11.76
CA VAL A 557 7.99 16.71 13.03
C VAL A 557 7.43 15.28 12.91
N GLY A 558 6.85 14.93 11.77
CA GLY A 558 6.09 13.68 11.62
C GLY A 558 6.93 12.46 11.29
N THR A 559 7.76 12.56 10.25
CA THR A 559 8.42 11.37 9.67
C THR A 559 9.83 11.18 10.21
N VAL A 560 10.71 12.18 10.08
CA VAL A 560 12.13 12.03 10.45
C VAL A 560 12.31 11.93 11.97
N TYR A 561 11.57 12.73 12.74
CA TYR A 561 11.64 12.70 14.20
C TYR A 561 11.09 11.39 14.79
N GLN A 562 9.97 10.88 14.26
CA GLN A 562 9.39 9.62 14.71
C GLN A 562 10.34 8.45 14.38
N MET A 563 10.90 8.42 13.17
CA MET A 563 11.89 7.42 12.76
C MET A 563 13.17 7.46 13.57
N TRP A 564 13.58 8.64 14.01
CA TRP A 564 14.75 8.80 14.86
C TRP A 564 14.50 8.30 16.29
N THR A 565 13.30 8.51 16.84
CA THR A 565 13.02 8.31 18.28
C THR A 565 12.25 7.04 18.64
N GLN A 566 11.60 6.39 17.68
CA GLN A 566 10.75 5.22 17.90
C GLN A 566 11.21 4.09 16.99
N ASP A 567 10.55 3.86 15.86
CA ASP A 567 10.87 2.78 14.95
C ASP A 567 11.28 3.31 13.58
N TYR A 568 12.42 2.83 13.09
CA TYR A 568 12.92 3.22 11.78
C TYR A 568 12.29 2.38 10.67
N GLN A 569 11.10 2.79 10.22
CA GLN A 569 10.40 2.16 9.09
C GLN A 569 10.17 3.17 7.96
N ALA A 570 11.12 3.38 7.05
CA ALA A 570 10.94 4.29 5.92
C ALA A 570 9.81 3.81 4.97
N GLN A 571 8.59 4.29 5.18
CA GLN A 571 7.41 3.91 4.41
C GLN A 571 6.60 5.12 3.91
N GLY A 572 6.23 5.08 2.64
CA GLY A 572 5.49 6.12 1.96
C GLY A 572 4.10 6.36 2.54
N ARG A 573 3.49 5.37 3.21
CA ARG A 573 2.18 5.53 3.88
C ARG A 573 2.18 6.68 4.88
N TYR A 574 3.32 6.99 5.50
CA TYR A 574 3.39 8.11 6.41
C TYR A 574 3.12 9.43 5.70
N MET A 575 3.46 9.57 4.41
CA MET A 575 3.23 10.79 3.62
C MET A 575 1.78 11.02 3.22
N LEU A 576 0.87 10.07 3.42
CA LEU A 576 -0.53 10.18 2.99
C LEU A 576 -1.27 11.43 3.53
N PRO A 577 -1.04 11.90 4.77
CA PRO A 577 -1.62 13.17 5.24
C PRO A 577 -1.24 14.39 4.40
N CYS A 578 -0.08 14.39 3.72
CA CYS A 578 0.34 15.50 2.84
C CYS A 578 -0.61 15.70 1.65
N ILE A 579 -1.26 14.62 1.19
CA ILE A 579 -2.23 14.68 0.09
C ILE A 579 -3.38 15.62 0.43
N LEU A 580 -3.76 15.72 1.71
CA LEU A 580 -4.83 16.64 2.14
C LEU A 580 -4.44 18.11 1.99
N GLY A 581 -3.14 18.42 2.07
CA GLY A 581 -2.61 19.74 1.71
C GLY A 581 -2.79 20.03 0.21
N GLU A 582 -2.49 19.06 -0.65
CA GLU A 582 -2.72 19.17 -2.10
C GLU A 582 -4.20 19.40 -2.42
N VAL A 583 -5.09 18.61 -1.82
CA VAL A 583 -6.55 18.75 -1.92
C VAL A 583 -7.01 20.18 -1.60
N TYR A 584 -6.44 20.80 -0.56
CA TYR A 584 -6.74 22.19 -0.22
C TYR A 584 -6.21 23.20 -1.22
N ILE A 585 -4.99 23.01 -1.70
CA ILE A 585 -4.43 23.87 -2.74
C ILE A 585 -5.37 23.85 -3.97
N LEU A 586 -5.83 22.66 -4.33
CA LEU A 586 -6.68 22.42 -5.48
C LEU A 586 -8.11 22.95 -5.36
N SER A 587 -8.62 23.16 -4.14
CA SER A 587 -10.04 23.52 -3.91
C SER A 587 -10.48 24.90 -4.41
N ASP A 588 -9.54 25.80 -4.70
CA ASP A 588 -9.78 27.16 -5.22
C ASP A 588 -8.91 27.42 -6.46
N SER A 589 -8.32 26.37 -7.02
CA SER A 589 -7.44 26.49 -8.17
C SER A 589 -8.24 26.36 -9.45
N HIS A 590 -7.93 27.19 -10.45
CA HIS A 590 -8.43 26.96 -11.81
C HIS A 590 -7.70 25.81 -12.52
N VAL A 591 -6.88 25.04 -11.81
CA VAL A 591 -6.06 23.96 -12.39
C VAL A 591 -6.92 22.87 -13.03
N TRP A 592 -8.15 22.67 -12.54
CA TRP A 592 -9.12 21.72 -13.09
C TRP A 592 -9.56 22.04 -14.52
N SER A 593 -9.33 23.27 -14.99
CA SER A 593 -9.52 23.66 -16.39
C SER A 593 -8.28 23.42 -17.27
N LYS A 594 -7.12 23.14 -16.66
CA LYS A 594 -5.85 22.96 -17.36
C LYS A 594 -5.73 21.52 -17.85
N LYS A 595 -5.67 21.38 -19.18
CA LYS A 595 -5.47 20.08 -19.83
C LYS A 595 -4.22 19.34 -19.35
N THR A 596 -3.13 20.06 -19.05
CA THR A 596 -1.88 19.46 -18.55
C THR A 596 -2.10 18.69 -17.26
N TYR A 597 -2.74 19.32 -16.27
CA TYR A 597 -3.06 18.72 -14.98
C TYR A 597 -4.02 17.54 -15.12
N LEU A 598 -5.09 17.67 -15.91
CA LEU A 598 -6.04 16.58 -16.11
C LEU A 598 -5.40 15.34 -16.76
N VAL A 599 -4.50 15.57 -17.73
CA VAL A 599 -3.76 14.49 -18.39
C VAL A 599 -2.77 13.85 -17.42
N SER A 600 -1.97 14.64 -16.67
CA SER A 600 -1.04 14.09 -15.69
C SER A 600 -1.77 13.31 -14.60
N GLN A 601 -2.88 13.81 -14.05
CA GLN A 601 -3.67 13.10 -13.05
C GLN A 601 -4.19 11.76 -13.59
N THR A 602 -4.72 11.75 -14.82
CA THR A 602 -5.24 10.52 -15.45
C THR A 602 -4.11 9.50 -15.65
N LEU A 603 -2.93 9.96 -16.06
CA LEU A 603 -1.75 9.11 -16.22
C LEU A 603 -1.23 8.57 -14.88
N ILE A 604 -1.26 9.38 -13.81
CA ILE A 604 -0.90 8.92 -12.45
C ILE A 604 -1.84 7.81 -12.01
N VAL A 605 -3.15 7.95 -12.22
CA VAL A 605 -4.11 6.90 -11.89
C VAL A 605 -3.88 5.65 -12.73
N GLY A 606 -3.66 5.80 -14.03
CA GLY A 606 -3.40 4.66 -14.92
C GLY A 606 -2.12 3.91 -14.56
N ALA A 607 -1.03 4.63 -14.32
CA ALA A 607 0.23 4.08 -13.88
C ALA A 607 0.12 3.47 -12.47
N GLY A 608 -0.59 4.14 -11.55
CA GLY A 608 -0.91 3.60 -10.23
C GLY A 608 -1.71 2.30 -10.30
N MET A 609 -2.72 2.21 -11.17
CA MET A 609 -3.53 1.01 -11.38
C MET A 609 -2.70 -0.13 -11.96
N LEU A 610 -1.84 0.19 -12.94
CA LEU A 610 -0.85 -0.74 -13.47
C LEU A 610 0.01 -1.33 -12.35
N SER A 611 0.55 -0.47 -11.48
CA SER A 611 1.37 -0.93 -10.36
C SER A 611 0.60 -1.77 -9.35
N PHE A 612 -0.57 -1.29 -8.96
CA PHE A 612 -1.43 -1.92 -7.98
C PHE A 612 -1.85 -3.33 -8.43
N VAL A 613 -2.17 -3.51 -9.70
CA VAL A 613 -2.53 -4.82 -10.27
C VAL A 613 -1.31 -5.71 -10.45
N LEU A 614 -0.28 -5.24 -11.16
CA LEU A 614 0.85 -6.08 -11.57
C LEU A 614 1.79 -6.46 -10.43
N TRP A 615 2.17 -5.48 -9.61
CA TRP A 615 3.15 -5.67 -8.54
C TRP A 615 2.49 -5.84 -7.18
N GLY A 616 1.18 -5.54 -7.06
CA GLY A 616 0.39 -5.73 -5.85
C GLY A 616 -0.51 -6.98 -5.93
N ILE A 617 -1.63 -6.88 -6.65
CA ILE A 617 -2.70 -7.90 -6.66
C ILE A 617 -2.18 -9.25 -7.13
N ILE A 618 -1.53 -9.29 -8.29
CA ILE A 618 -1.16 -10.58 -8.87
C ILE A 618 -0.18 -11.33 -7.94
N PRO A 619 0.89 -10.71 -7.41
CA PRO A 619 1.76 -11.39 -6.45
C PRO A 619 1.07 -11.80 -5.15
N LEU A 620 0.28 -10.90 -4.57
CA LEU A 620 -0.34 -11.19 -3.28
C LEU A 620 -1.47 -12.22 -3.38
N CYS A 621 -2.16 -12.33 -4.52
CA CYS A 621 -3.30 -13.25 -4.68
C CYS A 621 -2.92 -14.62 -5.25
N LEU A 622 -1.71 -14.80 -5.78
CA LEU A 622 -1.27 -16.06 -6.39
C LEU A 622 -0.16 -16.78 -5.58
N GLU A 623 -0.01 -16.48 -4.28
CA GLU A 623 0.97 -17.12 -3.36
C GLU A 623 2.44 -16.97 -3.81
N LEU A 624 2.77 -15.81 -4.36
CA LEU A 624 4.14 -15.45 -4.73
C LEU A 624 5.04 -15.02 -3.58
N VAL A 625 4.44 -14.77 -2.42
CA VAL A 625 5.11 -14.22 -1.27
C VAL A 625 4.95 -15.22 -0.14
N HIS A 626 5.96 -16.06 0.01
CA HIS A 626 6.48 -16.36 1.34
C HIS A 626 7.79 -15.61 1.47
#